data_AF-A0A7J7M106-F1
#
_entry.id   AF-A0A7J7M106-F1
#
_cell.length_a   1.000
_cell.length_b   1.000
_cell.length_c   1.000
_cell.angle_alpha   90.00
_cell.angle_beta   90.00
_cell.angle_gamma   90.00
#
_symmetry.space_group_name_H-M   'P 1'
#
loop_
_entity.id
_entity.type
_entity.pdbx_description
1 polymer ?
#
loop_
_entity_poly.entity_id
_entity_poly.type
_entity_poly.pdbx_seq_one_letter_code
_entity_poly.pdbx_strand_id
1 'polypeptide(L)'
;MGFGLFKVLHVYLSWGLVGNACWELHCLEHGIQPDGQMPSDKTVGGGDDAFNTFFSKTGTGKHVPRAIFVDLEPTVIDEVRTGTYRQLYHPEQLISGFLVFNAVGGGTSSGLGSLHLERLSVDYGKKSKLGSMFTPLLNINYQPPTVVPGGDLAKVQRAVCMISNSTNVAEVFSRIDHKFDLMYAKRAFVYWFVGEGTEEGKFSEAHEDLVALEKDYEEVGVESAKGEDSDDGYEY
;
A
#
# COMPACT_ATOMS: atom_id res chain seq x y z
N MET A 1 2.98 -25.26 18.11
CA MET A 1 2.71 -25.05 16.68
C MET A 1 2.98 -23.57 16.42
N GLY A 2 4.20 -23.22 16.01
CA GLY A 2 4.64 -21.83 15.94
C GLY A 2 4.04 -21.14 14.71
N PHE A 3 3.30 -20.05 14.92
CA PHE A 3 3.01 -19.10 13.86
C PHE A 3 4.36 -18.55 13.38
N GLY A 4 4.83 -18.98 12.21
CA GLY A 4 6.05 -18.44 11.63
C GLY A 4 5.86 -16.95 11.39
N LEU A 5 6.75 -16.10 11.93
CA LEU A 5 6.68 -14.65 11.74
C LEU A 5 6.54 -14.32 10.25
N PHE A 6 5.40 -13.73 9.89
CA PHE A 6 5.25 -13.03 8.63
C PHE A 6 6.20 -11.84 8.66
N LYS A 7 7.15 -11.80 7.73
CA LYS A 7 7.94 -10.61 7.43
C LYS A 7 7.23 -9.92 6.27
N VAL A 8 7.26 -8.59 6.20
CA VAL A 8 6.61 -7.81 5.13
C VAL A 8 7.60 -6.76 4.64
N LEU A 9 7.76 -6.65 3.33
CA LEU A 9 8.56 -5.62 2.68
C LEU A 9 7.65 -4.55 2.10
N HIS A 10 7.81 -3.30 2.55
CA HIS A 10 7.03 -2.18 2.03
C HIS A 10 7.76 -1.54 0.86
N VAL A 11 7.15 -1.50 -0.32
CA VAL A 11 7.71 -0.87 -1.52
C VAL A 11 6.90 0.39 -1.82
N TYR A 12 7.53 1.57 -1.74
CA TYR A 12 6.89 2.85 -2.04
C TYR A 12 7.36 3.37 -3.39
N LEU A 13 6.42 3.54 -4.34
CA LEU A 13 6.65 4.07 -5.68
C LEU A 13 5.93 5.41 -5.84
N SER A 14 6.66 6.49 -6.09
CA SER A 14 6.10 7.85 -6.25
C SER A 14 5.32 8.39 -5.02
N TRP A 15 5.41 7.70 -3.88
CA TRP A 15 4.77 8.05 -2.60
C TRP A 15 5.78 8.10 -1.44
N GLY A 16 7.05 8.37 -1.72
CA GLY A 16 8.11 8.32 -0.70
C GLY A 16 7.80 9.19 0.52
N LEU A 17 7.18 10.35 0.33
CA LEU A 17 6.78 11.24 1.44
C LEU A 17 5.71 10.65 2.34
N VAL A 18 4.68 10.02 1.76
CA VAL A 18 3.64 9.34 2.56
C VAL A 18 4.20 8.09 3.22
N GLY A 19 5.05 7.34 2.52
CA GLY A 19 5.78 6.23 3.13
C GLY A 19 6.63 6.68 4.32
N ASN A 20 7.33 7.82 4.20
CA ASN A 20 8.11 8.41 5.28
C ASN A 20 7.22 8.82 6.47
N ALA A 21 6.09 9.49 6.23
CA ALA A 21 5.13 9.84 7.27
C ALA A 21 4.54 8.61 7.98
N CYS A 22 4.26 7.53 7.23
CA CYS A 22 3.82 6.26 7.80
C CYS A 22 4.86 5.65 8.74
N TRP A 23 6.14 5.67 8.36
CA TRP A 23 7.23 5.17 9.21
C TRP A 23 7.51 6.07 10.42
N GLU A 24 7.41 7.40 10.26
CA GLU A 24 7.49 8.34 11.38
C GLU A 24 6.44 8.02 12.44
N LEU A 25 5.18 7.89 12.04
CA LEU A 25 4.11 7.54 12.96
C LEU A 25 4.35 6.16 13.60
N HIS A 26 4.74 5.16 12.81
CA HIS A 26 5.01 3.82 13.33
C HIS A 26 6.16 3.82 14.35
N CYS A 27 7.21 4.61 14.12
CA CYS A 27 8.27 4.83 15.09
C CYS A 27 7.73 5.48 16.39
N LEU A 28 6.89 6.50 16.28
CA LEU A 28 6.28 7.15 17.45
C LEU A 28 5.38 6.21 18.25
N GLU A 29 4.55 5.40 17.58
CA GLU A 29 3.67 4.40 18.21
C GLU A 29 4.46 3.32 18.98
N HIS A 30 5.65 2.96 18.48
CA HIS A 30 6.51 1.96 19.10
C HIS A 30 7.59 2.57 20.01
N GLY A 31 7.67 3.90 20.15
CA GLY A 31 8.71 4.55 20.94
C GLY A 31 10.12 4.37 20.38
N ILE A 32 10.23 4.15 19.06
CA ILE A 32 11.48 4.06 18.33
C ILE A 32 11.93 5.49 17.97
N GLN A 33 13.15 5.83 18.35
CA GLN A 33 13.75 7.12 18.06
C GLN A 33 14.16 7.23 16.58
N PRO A 34 14.36 8.44 16.04
CA PRO A 34 14.74 8.62 14.63
C PRO A 34 16.07 7.95 14.22
N ASP A 35 16.94 7.64 15.19
CA ASP A 35 18.19 6.89 14.99
C ASP A 35 17.99 5.36 14.98
N GLY A 36 16.76 4.90 15.21
CA GLY A 36 16.36 3.50 15.32
C GLY A 36 16.55 2.89 16.71
N GLN A 37 16.94 3.66 17.73
CA GLN A 37 17.07 3.16 19.09
C GLN A 37 15.70 3.09 19.78
N MET A 38 15.50 2.05 20.61
CA MET A 38 14.28 1.87 21.40
C MET A 38 14.66 1.67 22.87
N PRO A 39 14.74 2.76 23.68
CA PRO A 39 15.20 2.67 25.07
C PRO A 39 14.34 1.78 25.97
N SER A 40 13.07 1.59 25.60
CA SER A 40 12.12 0.72 26.31
C SER A 40 12.34 -0.77 26.03
N ASP A 41 13.00 -1.12 24.93
CA ASP A 41 13.27 -2.51 24.55
C ASP A 41 14.53 -3.03 25.26
N LYS A 42 14.31 -3.81 26.32
CA LYS A 42 15.37 -4.46 27.10
C LYS A 42 15.79 -5.82 26.52
N THR A 43 15.22 -6.27 25.42
CA THR A 43 15.48 -7.62 24.86
C THR A 43 16.78 -7.62 24.06
N VAL A 44 17.88 -8.02 24.68
CA VAL A 44 19.12 -8.34 23.96
C VAL A 44 18.93 -9.70 23.28
N GLY A 45 18.59 -9.72 21.99
CA GLY A 45 18.53 -10.97 21.21
C GLY A 45 17.17 -11.37 20.60
N GLY A 46 16.23 -10.43 20.45
CA GLY A 46 14.97 -10.67 19.73
C GLY A 46 13.92 -11.35 20.61
N GLY A 47 13.17 -10.53 21.35
CA GLY A 47 11.86 -10.95 21.85
C GLY A 47 10.88 -11.13 20.68
N ASP A 48 9.91 -12.03 20.84
CA ASP A 48 8.89 -12.35 19.82
C ASP A 48 7.79 -11.28 19.74
N ASP A 49 8.20 -10.01 19.69
CA ASP A 49 7.30 -8.87 19.69
C ASP A 49 6.72 -8.64 18.29
N ALA A 50 5.42 -8.32 18.25
CA ALA A 50 4.64 -8.18 17.01
C ALA A 50 5.21 -7.14 16.01
N PHE A 51 6.03 -6.19 16.46
CA PHE A 51 6.64 -5.17 15.58
C PHE A 51 7.87 -5.68 14.81
N ASN A 52 8.44 -6.84 15.16
CA ASN A 52 9.53 -7.48 14.39
C ASN A 52 9.09 -7.94 12.99
N THR A 53 7.78 -8.00 12.74
CA THR A 53 7.20 -8.14 11.41
C THR A 53 7.61 -6.98 10.48
N PHE A 54 7.68 -5.76 11.02
CA PHE A 54 7.96 -4.52 10.27
C PHE A 54 9.39 -4.02 10.43
N PHE A 55 10.04 -4.30 11.57
CA PHE A 55 11.42 -3.91 11.83
C PHE A 55 12.38 -5.10 11.85
N SER A 56 13.64 -4.83 11.53
CA SER A 56 14.77 -5.72 11.73
C SER A 56 15.68 -5.14 12.81
N LYS A 57 16.08 -5.96 13.79
CA LYS A 57 17.01 -5.55 14.83
C LYS A 57 18.44 -5.87 14.41
N THR A 58 19.32 -4.87 14.40
CA THR A 58 20.76 -5.07 14.18
C THR A 58 21.43 -5.59 15.45
N GLY A 59 22.64 -6.13 15.33
CA GLY A 59 23.45 -6.54 16.49
C GLY A 59 23.78 -5.40 17.47
N THR A 60 23.63 -4.13 17.05
CA THR A 60 23.81 -2.94 17.89
C THR A 60 22.53 -2.47 18.58
N GLY A 61 21.44 -3.23 18.48
CA GLY A 61 20.15 -2.90 19.08
C GLY A 61 19.28 -1.93 18.28
N LYS A 62 19.74 -1.52 17.09
CA LYS A 62 19.01 -0.59 16.22
C LYS A 62 17.89 -1.30 15.47
N HIS A 63 16.71 -0.70 15.46
CA HIS A 63 15.55 -1.14 14.70
C HIS A 63 15.53 -0.45 13.34
N VAL A 64 15.54 -1.25 12.27
CA VAL A 64 15.58 -0.80 10.88
C VAL A 64 14.32 -1.29 10.16
N PRO A 65 13.48 -0.39 9.59
CA PRO A 65 12.30 -0.73 8.82
C PRO A 65 12.60 -1.66 7.65
N ARG A 66 11.73 -2.65 7.45
CA ARG A 66 11.72 -3.49 6.24
C ARG A 66 11.01 -2.76 5.10
N ALA A 67 11.65 -1.71 4.59
CA ALA A 67 11.10 -0.86 3.53
C ALA A 67 12.10 -0.61 2.40
N ILE A 68 11.59 -0.54 1.17
CA ILE A 68 12.31 -0.07 -0.01
C ILE A 68 11.55 1.12 -0.58
N PHE A 69 12.28 2.21 -0.80
CA PHE A 69 11.81 3.37 -1.53
C PHE A 69 12.40 3.29 -2.93
N VAL A 70 11.53 3.32 -3.95
CA VAL A 70 11.95 3.29 -5.34
C VAL A 70 11.29 4.47 -6.04
N ASP A 71 12.10 5.32 -6.64
CA ASP A 71 11.63 6.43 -7.44
C ASP A 71 12.57 6.62 -8.63
N LEU A 72 12.02 7.03 -9.77
CA LEU A 72 12.79 7.41 -10.94
C LEU A 72 13.27 8.86 -10.85
N GLU A 73 12.67 9.66 -9.96
CA GLU A 73 13.11 11.01 -9.61
C GLU A 73 13.87 11.01 -8.27
N PRO A 74 15.11 11.53 -8.22
CA PRO A 74 15.95 11.44 -7.02
C PRO A 74 15.48 12.35 -5.87
N THR A 75 14.72 13.41 -6.16
CA THR A 75 14.29 14.45 -5.21
C THR A 75 13.58 13.88 -3.98
N VAL A 76 12.63 12.97 -4.20
CA VAL A 76 11.86 12.32 -3.13
C VAL A 76 12.75 11.46 -2.24
N ILE A 77 13.70 10.72 -2.83
CA ILE A 77 14.65 9.88 -2.09
C ILE A 77 15.67 10.74 -1.34
N ASP A 78 16.09 11.86 -1.93
CA ASP A 78 17.03 12.80 -1.31
C ASP A 78 16.43 13.50 -0.10
N GLU A 79 15.14 13.83 -0.12
CA GLU A 79 14.42 14.32 1.06
C GLU A 79 14.38 13.28 2.19
N VAL A 80 14.13 11.99 1.88
CA VAL A 80 14.18 10.91 2.87
C VAL A 80 15.61 10.72 3.42
N ARG A 81 16.63 10.86 2.57
CA ARG A 81 18.06 10.73 2.94
C ARG A 81 18.61 11.94 3.71
N THR A 82 17.98 13.10 3.60
CA THR A 82 18.40 14.34 4.30
C THR A 82 17.50 14.68 5.49
N GLY A 83 16.32 14.07 5.56
CA GLY A 83 15.33 14.29 6.61
C GLY A 83 15.69 13.70 7.98
N THR A 84 14.79 13.92 8.94
CA THR A 84 14.95 13.53 10.35
C THR A 84 15.24 12.04 10.54
N TYR A 85 14.63 11.18 9.71
CA TYR A 85 14.74 9.72 9.78
C TYR A 85 15.80 9.13 8.84
N ARG A 86 16.73 9.93 8.31
CA ARG A 86 17.76 9.47 7.35
C ARG A 86 18.60 8.28 7.82
N GLN A 87 18.80 8.14 9.13
CA GLN A 87 19.59 7.06 9.69
C GLN A 87 18.78 5.78 9.87
N LEU A 88 17.45 5.84 9.77
CA LEU A 88 16.57 4.73 10.09
C LEU A 88 16.69 3.59 9.07
N TYR A 89 16.89 3.91 7.78
CA TYR A 89 16.91 2.95 6.68
C TYR A 89 18.30 2.39 6.39
N HIS A 90 18.37 1.15 5.92
CA HIS A 90 19.62 0.51 5.50
C HIS A 90 19.73 0.48 3.97
N PRO A 91 20.92 0.70 3.38
CA PRO A 91 21.08 0.89 1.92
C PRO A 91 20.70 -0.33 1.06
N GLU A 92 20.74 -1.52 1.63
CA GLU A 92 20.47 -2.79 0.94
C GLU A 92 19.59 -3.66 1.83
N GLN A 93 18.28 -3.78 1.58
CA GLN A 93 17.44 -4.68 2.39
C GLN A 93 16.53 -5.57 1.57
N LEU A 94 16.56 -6.85 1.95
CA LEU A 94 16.08 -8.05 1.26
C LEU A 94 15.06 -8.81 2.14
N ILE A 95 14.09 -9.47 1.47
CA ILE A 95 13.21 -10.61 1.91
C ILE A 95 12.05 -10.21 2.88
N SER A 96 10.84 -10.81 2.98
CA SER A 96 10.06 -11.89 2.33
C SER A 96 8.61 -11.40 2.29
N GLY A 97 7.90 -11.43 1.16
CA GLY A 97 6.50 -10.95 1.04
C GLY A 97 6.42 -9.43 0.84
N PHE A 98 5.44 -8.94 0.05
CA PHE A 98 5.45 -7.57 -0.47
C PHE A 98 4.14 -6.83 -0.17
N LEU A 99 4.27 -5.63 0.39
CA LEU A 99 3.22 -4.62 0.43
C LEU A 99 3.66 -3.49 -0.50
N VAL A 100 2.94 -3.31 -1.61
CA VAL A 100 3.32 -2.34 -2.65
C VAL A 100 2.36 -1.16 -2.57
N PHE A 101 2.94 0.03 -2.40
CA PHE A 101 2.24 1.31 -2.41
C PHE A 101 2.55 2.05 -3.70
N ASN A 102 1.53 2.26 -4.53
CA ASN A 102 1.67 2.92 -5.80
C ASN A 102 0.46 3.84 -6.10
N ALA A 103 0.69 4.92 -6.83
CA ALA A 103 -0.37 5.71 -7.45
C ALA A 103 -0.71 5.16 -8.84
N VAL A 104 -1.98 5.25 -9.23
CA VAL A 104 -2.42 4.90 -10.59
C VAL A 104 -2.25 6.07 -11.57
N GLY A 105 -2.15 7.31 -11.07
CA GLY A 105 -2.07 8.52 -11.91
C GLY A 105 -0.66 8.96 -12.33
N GLY A 106 0.40 8.46 -11.68
CA GLY A 106 1.80 8.85 -11.97
C GLY A 106 2.52 7.82 -12.84
N GLY A 107 3.34 8.24 -13.79
CA GLY A 107 4.03 7.34 -14.73
C GLY A 107 4.95 6.32 -14.05
N THR A 108 5.72 6.74 -13.04
CA THR A 108 6.55 5.83 -12.24
C THR A 108 5.69 4.81 -11.49
N SER A 109 4.64 5.23 -10.81
CA SER A 109 3.90 4.34 -9.93
C SER A 109 2.90 3.42 -10.65
N SER A 110 2.36 3.82 -11.79
CA SER A 110 1.50 2.95 -12.60
C SER A 110 2.33 2.01 -13.47
N GLY A 111 3.32 2.53 -14.20
CA GLY A 111 4.17 1.75 -15.11
C GLY A 111 5.17 0.85 -14.39
N LEU A 112 6.10 1.44 -13.62
CA LEU A 112 7.09 0.66 -12.86
C LEU A 112 6.40 -0.17 -11.77
N GLY A 113 5.31 0.32 -11.19
CA GLY A 113 4.52 -0.43 -10.21
C GLY A 113 3.90 -1.70 -10.77
N SER A 114 3.26 -1.63 -11.93
CA SER A 114 2.70 -2.81 -12.61
C SER A 114 3.80 -3.79 -13.02
N LEU A 115 4.91 -3.30 -13.56
CA LEU A 115 6.05 -4.16 -13.94
C LEU A 115 6.68 -4.86 -12.71
N HIS A 116 6.81 -4.14 -11.60
CA HIS A 116 7.34 -4.70 -10.37
C HIS A 116 6.39 -5.76 -9.81
N LEU A 117 5.08 -5.50 -9.80
CA LEU A 117 4.07 -6.48 -9.38
C LEU A 117 4.06 -7.73 -10.27
N GLU A 118 4.24 -7.57 -11.59
CA GLU A 118 4.38 -8.68 -12.53
C GLU A 118 5.61 -9.53 -12.21
N ARG A 119 6.79 -8.91 -12.04
CA ARG A 119 8.01 -9.64 -11.69
C ARG A 119 7.99 -10.28 -10.32
N LEU A 120 7.45 -9.60 -9.33
CA LEU A 120 7.19 -10.21 -8.03
C LEU A 120 6.25 -11.40 -8.13
N SER A 121 5.36 -11.43 -9.13
CA SER A 121 4.48 -12.56 -9.37
C SER A 121 5.14 -13.74 -10.04
N VAL A 122 6.10 -13.50 -10.92
CA VAL A 122 6.96 -14.54 -11.47
C VAL A 122 7.88 -15.12 -10.40
N ASP A 123 8.64 -14.26 -9.72
CA ASP A 123 9.71 -14.70 -8.82
C ASP A 123 9.18 -15.21 -7.46
N TYR A 124 8.04 -14.69 -7.02
CA TYR A 124 7.43 -14.99 -5.73
C TYR A 124 5.95 -15.35 -5.85
N GLY A 125 5.59 -16.21 -6.81
CA GLY A 125 4.20 -16.63 -7.07
C GLY A 125 3.44 -17.20 -5.87
N LYS A 126 4.12 -17.84 -4.92
CA LYS A 126 3.51 -18.38 -3.68
C LYS A 126 3.35 -17.36 -2.55
N LYS A 127 3.71 -16.10 -2.77
CA LYS A 127 3.66 -15.04 -1.76
C LYS A 127 2.52 -14.09 -2.08
N SER A 128 1.74 -13.76 -1.05
CA SER A 128 0.70 -12.72 -1.15
C SER A 128 1.35 -11.38 -1.46
N LYS A 129 0.74 -10.61 -2.36
CA LYS A 129 1.04 -9.20 -2.57
C LYS A 129 -0.22 -8.41 -2.29
N LEU A 130 -0.12 -7.39 -1.47
CA LEU A 130 -1.20 -6.45 -1.23
C LEU A 130 -0.82 -5.13 -1.89
N GLY A 131 -1.68 -4.66 -2.79
CA GLY A 131 -1.59 -3.32 -3.37
C GLY A 131 -2.42 -2.36 -2.53
N SER A 132 -1.85 -1.23 -2.12
CA SER A 132 -2.57 -0.17 -1.43
C SER A 132 -2.40 1.13 -2.20
N MET A 133 -3.48 1.57 -2.85
CA MET A 133 -3.53 2.78 -3.68
C MET A 133 -3.61 4.06 -2.82
N PHE A 134 -3.93 3.89 -1.54
CA PHE A 134 -3.82 4.86 -0.47
C PHE A 134 -3.34 4.09 0.76
N THR A 135 -2.56 4.70 1.66
CA THR A 135 -2.19 4.05 2.93
C THR A 135 -3.27 4.32 3.97
N PRO A 136 -4.25 3.43 4.22
CA PRO A 136 -4.80 3.35 5.55
C PRO A 136 -3.71 2.72 6.40
N LEU A 137 -3.19 3.48 7.37
CA LEU A 137 -2.42 2.91 8.46
C LEU A 137 -3.30 1.85 9.11
N LEU A 138 -3.07 0.59 8.75
CA LEU A 138 -3.74 -0.57 9.32
C LEU A 138 -3.28 -0.64 10.76
N ASN A 139 -4.05 -0.01 11.65
CA ASN A 139 -3.79 0.00 13.07
C ASN A 139 -4.18 -1.37 13.66
N ILE A 140 -3.43 -2.42 13.32
CA ILE A 140 -3.39 -3.67 14.09
C ILE A 140 -2.38 -3.45 15.22
N ASN A 141 -2.61 -2.46 16.06
CA ASN A 141 -1.77 -2.19 17.22
C ASN A 141 -2.64 -1.97 18.45
N TYR A 142 -2.23 -2.56 19.57
CA TYR A 142 -2.88 -2.34 20.88
C TYR A 142 -2.45 -1.00 21.51
N GLN A 143 -1.63 -0.22 20.81
CA GLN A 143 -1.21 1.12 21.21
C GLN A 143 -2.31 2.15 20.89
N PRO A 144 -2.53 3.15 21.77
CA PRO A 144 -3.44 4.25 21.46
C PRO A 144 -2.92 5.05 20.26
N PRO A 145 -3.80 5.60 19.40
CA PRO A 145 -3.41 6.46 18.30
C PRO A 145 -2.48 7.58 18.77
N THR A 146 -1.32 7.69 18.14
CA THR A 146 -0.33 8.72 18.45
C THR A 146 -0.44 9.87 17.47
N VAL A 147 -0.19 11.09 17.94
CA VAL A 147 -0.16 12.29 17.09
C VAL A 147 1.28 12.63 16.76
N VAL A 148 1.55 12.95 15.49
CA VAL A 148 2.86 13.46 15.08
C VAL A 148 3.03 14.85 15.69
N PRO A 149 4.15 15.15 16.39
CA PRO A 149 4.40 16.48 16.93
C PRO A 149 4.32 17.57 15.85
N GLY A 150 3.44 18.56 16.04
CA GLY A 150 3.21 19.63 15.05
C GLY A 150 2.23 19.28 13.94
N GLY A 151 1.61 18.10 13.96
CA GLY A 151 0.53 17.74 13.03
C GLY A 151 -0.84 18.32 13.41
N ASP A 152 -1.75 18.36 12.43
CA ASP A 152 -3.08 18.99 12.56
C ASP A 152 -4.11 18.12 13.31
N LEU A 153 -3.76 16.87 13.65
CA LEU A 153 -4.66 15.92 14.30
C LEU A 153 -4.63 16.06 15.83
N ALA A 154 -5.81 16.24 16.44
CA ALA A 154 -5.96 16.24 17.88
C ALA A 154 -5.79 14.83 18.47
N LYS A 155 -5.27 14.74 19.69
CA LYS A 155 -5.12 13.47 20.40
C LYS A 155 -6.49 12.89 20.75
N VAL A 156 -6.76 11.67 20.28
CA VAL A 156 -8.02 10.95 20.54
C VAL A 156 -7.79 9.73 21.43
N GLN A 157 -8.80 9.37 22.23
CA GLN A 157 -8.76 8.18 23.10
C GLN A 157 -8.98 6.88 22.32
N ARG A 158 -9.72 6.97 21.20
CA ARG A 158 -10.09 5.84 20.35
C ARG A 158 -10.19 6.31 18.90
N ALA A 159 -9.82 5.45 17.97
CA ALA A 159 -10.01 5.64 16.53
C ALA A 159 -10.60 4.35 15.95
N VAL A 160 -11.30 4.47 14.83
CA VAL A 160 -11.86 3.33 14.10
C VAL A 160 -11.48 3.45 12.63
N CYS A 161 -11.00 2.35 12.05
CA CYS A 161 -10.79 2.21 10.61
C CYS A 161 -11.73 1.11 10.13
N MET A 162 -12.64 1.43 9.21
CA MET A 162 -13.52 0.45 8.58
C MET A 162 -12.91 0.03 7.24
N ILE A 163 -12.74 -1.27 7.05
CA ILE A 163 -12.40 -1.85 5.76
C ILE A 163 -13.63 -2.64 5.31
N SER A 164 -14.27 -2.17 4.25
CA SER A 164 -15.47 -2.78 3.68
C SER A 164 -15.26 -3.09 2.21
N ASN A 165 -15.65 -4.28 1.77
CA ASN A 165 -15.77 -4.61 0.36
C ASN A 165 -17.23 -4.36 -0.05
N SER A 166 -17.48 -3.29 -0.80
CA SER A 166 -18.83 -2.87 -1.23
C SER A 166 -18.85 -2.72 -2.74
N THR A 167 -19.92 -3.20 -3.38
CA THR A 167 -20.17 -3.08 -4.82
C THR A 167 -20.24 -1.63 -5.29
N ASN A 168 -20.49 -0.67 -4.41
CA ASN A 168 -20.46 0.77 -4.71
C ASN A 168 -19.09 1.25 -5.22
N VAL A 169 -18.02 0.46 -5.03
CA VAL A 169 -16.71 0.74 -5.64
C VAL A 169 -16.78 0.77 -7.18
N ALA A 170 -17.75 0.10 -7.80
CA ALA A 170 -17.99 0.14 -9.24
C ALA A 170 -18.21 1.58 -9.75
N GLU A 171 -18.85 2.46 -8.96
CA GLU A 171 -19.01 3.87 -9.34
C GLU A 171 -17.67 4.61 -9.46
N VAL A 172 -16.65 4.18 -8.72
CA VAL A 172 -15.30 4.76 -8.80
C VAL A 172 -14.67 4.37 -10.14
N PHE A 173 -14.78 3.11 -10.55
CA PHE A 173 -14.29 2.62 -11.84
C PHE A 173 -15.03 3.31 -12.99
N SER A 174 -16.35 3.44 -12.91
CA SER A 174 -17.14 4.07 -13.97
C SER A 174 -16.78 5.54 -14.20
N ARG A 175 -16.42 6.27 -13.13
CA ARG A 175 -15.89 7.64 -13.25
C ARG A 175 -14.51 7.71 -13.89
N ILE A 176 -13.69 6.67 -13.74
CA ILE A 176 -12.37 6.57 -14.38
C ILE A 176 -12.58 6.24 -15.86
N ASP A 177 -13.41 5.26 -16.18
CA ASP A 177 -13.75 4.87 -17.55
C ASP A 177 -14.31 6.03 -18.35
N HIS A 178 -15.26 6.77 -17.76
CA HIS A 178 -15.81 7.95 -18.43
C HIS A 178 -14.74 9.00 -18.80
N LYS A 179 -13.75 9.23 -17.93
CA LYS A 179 -12.65 10.15 -18.22
C LYS A 179 -11.71 9.57 -19.26
N PHE A 180 -11.43 8.27 -19.19
CA PHE A 180 -10.62 7.56 -20.17
C PHE A 180 -11.24 7.68 -21.56
N ASP A 181 -12.53 7.39 -21.71
CA ASP A 181 -13.29 7.50 -22.94
C ASP A 181 -13.21 8.90 -23.56
N LEU A 182 -13.41 9.95 -22.76
CA LEU A 182 -13.33 11.33 -23.21
C LEU A 182 -11.94 11.67 -23.80
N MET A 183 -10.87 11.16 -23.18
CA MET A 183 -9.50 11.36 -23.65
C MET A 183 -9.18 10.50 -24.87
N TYR A 184 -9.53 9.22 -24.82
CA TYR A 184 -9.19 8.24 -25.85
C TYR A 184 -9.98 8.46 -27.15
N ALA A 185 -11.23 8.92 -27.07
CA ALA A 185 -12.03 9.31 -28.24
C ALA A 185 -11.37 10.43 -29.07
N LYS A 186 -10.50 11.24 -28.46
CA LYS A 186 -9.69 12.27 -29.14
C LYS A 186 -8.24 11.85 -29.38
N ARG A 187 -7.88 10.62 -29.02
CA ARG A 187 -6.49 10.13 -28.96
C ARG A 187 -5.57 11.10 -28.21
N ALA A 188 -6.10 11.77 -27.18
CA ALA A 188 -5.32 12.69 -26.37
C ALA A 188 -4.23 11.92 -25.63
N PHE A 189 -2.99 12.43 -25.69
CA PHE A 189 -1.80 11.87 -25.02
C PHE A 189 -1.33 10.46 -25.45
N VAL A 190 -2.09 9.73 -26.28
CA VAL A 190 -1.75 8.37 -26.74
C VAL A 190 -0.34 8.30 -27.35
N TYR A 191 0.05 9.32 -28.13
CA TYR A 191 1.35 9.36 -28.78
C TYR A 191 2.53 9.37 -27.81
N TRP A 192 2.39 9.92 -26.60
CA TRP A 192 3.46 9.89 -25.59
C TRP A 192 3.75 8.46 -25.15
N PHE A 193 2.69 7.68 -24.90
CA PHE A 193 2.84 6.29 -24.47
C PHE A 193 3.32 5.37 -25.60
N VAL A 194 2.82 5.57 -26.81
CA VAL A 194 3.29 4.81 -27.98
C VAL A 194 4.74 5.16 -28.30
N GLY A 195 5.14 6.42 -28.12
CA GLY A 195 6.53 6.86 -28.27
C GLY A 195 7.49 6.19 -27.28
N GLU A 196 7.02 5.86 -26.07
CA GLU A 196 7.77 5.13 -25.03
C GLU A 196 7.72 3.59 -25.21
N GLY A 197 7.16 3.09 -26.32
CA GLY A 197 7.15 1.66 -26.65
C GLY A 197 5.89 0.89 -26.21
N THR A 198 4.83 1.58 -25.79
CA THR A 198 3.53 0.93 -25.52
C THR A 198 2.78 0.68 -26.82
N GLU A 199 2.32 -0.56 -27.04
CA GLU A 199 1.44 -0.85 -28.17
C GLU A 199 0.06 -0.21 -27.95
N GLU A 200 -0.47 0.51 -28.96
CA GLU A 200 -1.75 1.21 -28.83
C GLU A 200 -2.90 0.26 -28.47
N GLY A 201 -2.85 -1.00 -28.93
CA GLY A 201 -3.85 -2.02 -28.60
C GLY A 201 -4.02 -2.28 -27.10
N LYS A 202 -2.98 -2.03 -26.29
CA LYS A 202 -3.04 -2.20 -24.82
C LYS A 202 -3.99 -1.23 -24.14
N PHE A 203 -4.26 -0.07 -24.74
CA PHE A 203 -5.25 0.87 -24.22
C PHE A 203 -6.66 0.29 -24.31
N SER A 204 -6.99 -0.32 -25.45
CA SER A 204 -8.28 -0.96 -25.64
C SER A 204 -8.42 -2.22 -24.77
N GLU A 205 -7.37 -3.03 -24.66
CA GLU A 205 -7.37 -4.23 -23.80
C GLU A 205 -7.60 -3.86 -22.32
N ALA A 206 -6.83 -2.91 -21.79
CA ALA A 206 -6.97 -2.47 -20.40
C ALA A 206 -8.35 -1.84 -20.12
N HIS A 207 -8.94 -1.18 -21.10
CA HIS A 207 -10.31 -0.64 -21.00
C HIS A 207 -11.35 -1.77 -21.01
N GLU A 208 -11.21 -2.77 -21.88
CA GLU A 208 -12.10 -3.94 -21.89
C GLU A 208 -12.08 -4.71 -20.56
N ASP A 209 -10.89 -4.85 -19.95
CA ASP A 209 -10.74 -5.46 -18.63
C ASP A 209 -11.44 -4.65 -17.53
N LEU A 210 -11.38 -3.32 -17.59
CA LEU A 210 -12.01 -2.46 -16.59
C LEU A 210 -13.55 -2.49 -16.72
N VAL A 211 -14.07 -2.50 -17.94
CA VAL A 211 -15.50 -2.70 -18.23
C VAL A 211 -15.98 -4.07 -17.74
N ALA A 212 -15.17 -5.13 -17.94
CA ALA A 212 -15.50 -6.46 -17.43
C ALA A 212 -15.56 -6.47 -15.89
N LEU A 213 -14.64 -5.78 -15.22
CA LEU A 213 -14.65 -5.63 -13.77
C LEU A 213 -15.90 -4.89 -13.26
N GLU A 214 -16.34 -3.84 -13.95
CA GLU A 214 -17.59 -3.15 -13.60
C GLU A 214 -18.79 -4.09 -13.67
N LYS A 215 -18.87 -4.89 -14.73
CA LYS A 215 -19.92 -5.88 -14.92
C LYS A 215 -19.91 -6.95 -13.82
N ASP A 216 -18.73 -7.40 -13.39
CA ASP A 216 -18.61 -8.36 -12.28
C ASP A 216 -19.20 -7.78 -10.97
N TYR A 217 -18.97 -6.49 -10.67
CA TYR A 217 -19.56 -5.84 -9.51
C TYR A 217 -21.08 -5.66 -9.62
N GLU A 218 -21.59 -5.37 -10.83
CA GLU A 218 -23.03 -5.31 -11.08
C GLU A 218 -23.70 -6.67 -10.86
N GLU A 219 -23.10 -7.75 -11.37
CA GLU A 219 -23.61 -9.11 -11.19
C GLU A 219 -23.68 -9.50 -9.71
N VAL A 220 -22.61 -9.24 -8.95
CA VAL A 220 -22.57 -9.48 -7.49
C VAL A 220 -23.61 -8.63 -6.75
N GLY A 221 -23.84 -7.38 -7.19
CA GLY A 221 -24.88 -6.51 -6.61
C GLY A 221 -26.29 -7.07 -6.80
N VAL A 222 -26.58 -7.60 -7.99
CA VAL A 222 -27.87 -8.23 -8.30
C VAL A 222 -28.06 -9.55 -7.56
N GLU A 223 -27.02 -10.37 -7.43
CA GLU A 223 -27.07 -11.61 -6.64
C GLU A 223 -27.34 -11.32 -5.16
N SER A 224 -26.69 -10.30 -4.60
CA SER A 224 -26.88 -9.90 -3.20
C SER A 224 -28.32 -9.46 -2.92
N ALA A 225 -28.93 -8.67 -3.82
CA ALA A 225 -30.32 -8.24 -3.69
C ALA A 225 -31.33 -9.41 -3.79
N LYS A 226 -31.05 -10.41 -4.63
CA LYS A 226 -31.92 -11.61 -4.76
C LYS A 226 -31.88 -12.52 -3.55
N GLY A 227 -30.78 -12.52 -2.79
CA GLY A 227 -30.65 -13.31 -1.56
C GLY A 227 -31.52 -12.77 -0.41
N GLU A 228 -31.70 -11.45 -0.34
CA GLU A 228 -32.49 -10.78 0.71
C GLU A 228 -34.00 -11.01 0.55
N ASP A 229 -34.51 -11.17 -0.67
CA ASP A 229 -35.93 -11.44 -0.95
C ASP A 229 -36.37 -12.90 -0.64
N SER A 230 -35.46 -13.75 -0.16
CA SER A 230 -35.72 -15.19 0.05
C SER A 230 -35.85 -15.65 1.51
N ASP A 231 -35.73 -14.74 2.49
CA ASP A 231 -35.72 -15.09 3.93
C ASP A 231 -36.99 -14.65 4.71
N ASP A 232 -38.11 -14.39 4.02
CA ASP A 232 -39.41 -14.05 4.64
C ASP A 232 -40.30 -15.29 4.90
N GLY A 233 -39.70 -16.38 5.38
CA GLY A 233 -40.34 -17.69 5.53
C GLY A 233 -40.38 -18.25 6.96
N TYR A 234 -40.54 -17.43 8.00
CA TYR A 234 -40.82 -17.96 9.35
C TYR A 234 -42.33 -18.21 9.51
N GLU A 235 -42.75 -19.46 9.31
CA GLU A 235 -44.05 -19.97 9.79
C GLU A 235 -44.11 -19.88 11.33
N TYR A 236 -45.17 -19.25 11.85
CA TYR A 236 -45.51 -19.17 13.27
C TYR A 236 -46.11 -20.47 13.81
#